data_AF-Q8SVI7-F1
#
_entry.id   AF-Q8SVI7-F1
#
_cell.length_a   1.000
_cell.length_b   1.000
_cell.length_c   1.000
_cell.angle_alpha   90.00
_cell.angle_beta   90.00
_cell.angle_gamma   90.00
#
_symmetry.space_group_name_H-M   'P 1'
#
loop_
_entity.id
_entity.type
_entity.pdbx_description
1 polymer ?
#
loop_
_entity_poly.entity_id
_entity_poly.type
_entity_poly.pdbx_seq_one_letter_code
_entity_poly.pdbx_strand_id
1 'polypeptide(L)'
;MKETRAEKRKKDKSDRATVDKVLDKRTLKVLERLQARGKLVNLQGSLCTGKESNVYLGEASTSLCSKFIKNRYSVTEEPGREGQIVPVVVKIFKTSIMSFRDRERYIRSEKRFQRFCTSNSRKLIKVWAEKEVRNLKRLNNAGIPSPEPIYLKNNILVMTQIGRCSEVAPRLRDASIKDLEGCYQQCVKIIRDMYKKAGLVHADLSEFNLLYFEGVVYVIDVGQSVEIDHDNAQRFLIMDINNINSFFSRKGVSVAKGNDLFEEISGNVIPLYLKDIDIGRDAFIPSRVSEVGNEEDLLAFAADSRSREFGSTTDSDLSSTGEASVEDSDASLGATESRGGGNIREEKKRKKKTVKELNRIRRASRISKKEKKRIFKRYIGMKKRKN
;
A
#
# COMPACT_ATOMS: atom_id res chain seq x y z
N MET A 1 44.05 -4.51 35.98
CA MET A 1 43.17 -5.57 35.43
C MET A 1 42.46 -5.02 34.19
N LYS A 2 42.65 -5.62 33.01
CA LYS A 2 41.90 -5.25 31.80
C LYS A 2 40.64 -6.11 31.74
N GLU A 3 39.47 -5.51 31.94
CA GLU A 3 38.18 -6.20 31.84
C GLU A 3 38.04 -6.92 30.49
N THR A 4 37.91 -8.25 30.55
CA THR A 4 37.71 -9.08 29.38
C THR A 4 36.28 -8.87 28.88
N ARG A 5 36.19 -8.45 27.61
CA ARG A 5 34.97 -8.11 26.86
C ARG A 5 33.98 -9.27 26.64
N ALA A 6 34.08 -10.35 27.43
CA ALA A 6 33.55 -11.68 27.15
C ALA A 6 32.75 -12.31 28.31
N GLU A 7 32.27 -11.53 29.28
CA GLU A 7 31.09 -11.95 30.05
C GLU A 7 29.88 -11.98 29.11
N LYS A 8 29.63 -13.15 28.52
CA LYS A 8 28.43 -13.46 27.75
C LYS A 8 27.21 -13.11 28.62
N ARG A 9 26.61 -11.94 28.40
CA ARG A 9 25.27 -11.60 28.91
C ARG A 9 24.35 -12.81 28.68
N LYS A 10 24.07 -13.58 29.74
CA LYS A 10 23.02 -14.60 29.73
C LYS A 10 21.72 -13.87 29.38
N LYS A 11 21.02 -14.37 28.37
CA LYS A 11 19.74 -13.81 27.95
C LYS A 11 18.71 -14.20 29.00
N ASP A 12 18.25 -13.25 29.80
CA ASP A 12 17.25 -13.51 30.82
C ASP A 12 15.82 -13.39 30.25
N LYS A 13 14.85 -14.06 30.89
CA LYS A 13 13.42 -14.00 30.49
C LYS A 13 12.88 -12.57 30.53
N SER A 14 13.41 -11.73 31.43
CA SER A 14 13.10 -10.29 31.55
C SER A 14 13.42 -9.51 30.28
N ASP A 15 14.42 -9.93 29.47
CA ASP A 15 14.74 -9.26 28.20
C ASP A 15 13.60 -9.32 27.17
N ARG A 16 12.64 -10.24 27.36
CA ARG A 16 11.47 -10.41 26.50
C ARG A 16 10.18 -9.86 27.11
N ALA A 17 10.21 -9.37 28.36
CA ALA A 17 9.04 -8.76 28.97
C ALA A 17 8.65 -7.48 28.20
N THR A 18 7.36 -7.30 27.98
CA THR A 18 6.80 -6.12 27.32
C THR A 18 6.11 -5.24 28.36
N VAL A 19 6.60 -4.03 28.58
CA VAL A 19 5.82 -2.97 29.24
C VAL A 19 4.73 -2.52 28.24
N ASP A 20 3.52 -2.21 28.70
CA ASP A 20 2.38 -1.82 27.84
C ASP A 20 1.97 -2.84 26.74
N LYS A 21 2.36 -4.12 26.87
CA LYS A 21 2.15 -5.18 25.84
C LYS A 21 2.91 -4.96 24.52
N VAL A 22 3.56 -3.82 24.29
CA VAL A 22 4.29 -3.48 23.04
C VAL A 22 5.76 -3.12 23.24
N LEU A 23 6.14 -2.60 24.41
CA LEU A 23 7.48 -2.07 24.68
C LEU A 23 8.41 -3.18 25.14
N ASP A 24 8.90 -3.99 24.19
CA ASP A 24 10.03 -4.89 24.46
C ASP A 24 11.36 -4.10 24.53
N LYS A 25 12.39 -4.68 25.16
CA LYS A 25 13.73 -4.07 25.28
C LYS A 25 14.30 -3.59 23.94
N ARG A 26 13.93 -4.24 22.83
CA ARG A 26 14.37 -3.89 21.48
C ARG A 26 13.67 -2.64 20.95
N THR A 27 12.37 -2.51 21.18
CA THR A 27 11.54 -1.35 20.84
C THR A 27 11.99 -0.14 21.67
N LEU A 28 12.16 -0.31 22.99
CA LEU A 28 12.69 0.73 23.89
C LEU A 28 14.05 1.26 23.42
N LYS A 29 14.99 0.36 23.12
CA LYS A 29 16.31 0.76 22.58
C LYS A 29 16.23 1.51 21.25
N VAL A 30 15.17 1.35 20.45
CA VAL A 30 14.98 2.15 19.23
C VAL A 30 14.45 3.53 19.59
N LEU A 31 13.47 3.63 20.48
CA LEU A 31 12.90 4.90 20.97
C LEU A 31 13.96 5.75 21.69
N GLU A 32 14.71 5.17 22.63
CA GLU A 32 15.83 5.84 23.34
C GLU A 32 16.86 6.41 22.36
N ARG A 33 17.17 5.68 21.28
CA ARG A 33 18.10 6.15 20.24
C ARG A 33 17.54 7.28 19.39
N LEU A 34 16.22 7.40 19.27
CA LEU A 34 15.57 8.52 18.58
C LEU A 34 15.54 9.75 19.49
N GLN A 35 15.22 9.56 20.77
CA GLN A 35 15.26 10.60 21.80
C GLN A 35 16.66 11.16 22.00
N ALA A 36 17.67 10.31 22.16
CA ALA A 36 19.07 10.73 22.31
C ALA A 36 19.64 11.48 21.09
N ARG A 37 18.97 11.42 19.94
CA ARG A 37 19.33 12.19 18.73
C ARG A 37 18.50 13.46 18.55
N GLY A 38 17.62 13.79 19.50
CA GLY A 38 16.68 14.89 19.41
C GLY A 38 15.70 14.77 18.24
N LYS A 39 15.44 13.55 17.76
CA LYS A 39 14.53 13.33 16.61
C LYS A 39 13.11 12.96 17.01
N LEU A 40 12.92 12.50 18.24
CA LEU A 40 11.62 12.21 18.85
C LEU A 40 11.66 12.77 20.27
N VAL A 41 10.74 13.65 20.62
CA VAL A 41 10.66 14.38 21.89
C VAL A 41 9.23 14.24 22.42
N ASN A 42 9.03 14.45 23.72
CA ASN A 42 7.70 14.52 24.35
C ASN A 42 6.77 13.33 24.04
N LEU A 43 7.29 12.09 24.04
CA LEU A 43 6.45 10.90 23.87
C LEU A 43 5.53 10.75 25.09
N GLN A 44 4.25 11.06 24.90
CA GLN A 44 3.21 10.99 25.92
C GLN A 44 2.72 9.55 26.13
N GLY A 45 1.78 9.37 27.07
CA GLY A 45 1.13 8.09 27.34
C GLY A 45 0.40 7.50 26.12
N SER A 46 -0.07 6.26 26.24
CA SER A 46 -0.80 5.61 25.15
C SER A 46 -2.14 6.30 24.92
N LEU A 47 -2.34 6.81 23.69
CA LEU A 47 -3.61 7.37 23.24
C LEU A 47 -4.66 6.27 23.07
N CYS A 48 -4.28 5.17 22.42
CA CYS A 48 -5.17 4.06 22.14
C CYS A 48 -4.40 2.74 22.14
N THR A 49 -4.89 1.77 22.91
CA THR A 49 -4.42 0.39 22.86
C THR A 49 -5.35 -0.44 21.99
N GLY A 50 -4.91 -0.84 20.80
CA GLY A 50 -5.66 -1.68 19.88
C GLY A 50 -5.34 -3.17 20.05
N LYS A 51 -6.04 -4.02 19.29
CA LYS A 51 -5.74 -5.47 19.23
C LYS A 51 -4.33 -5.73 18.70
N GLU A 52 -3.86 -4.90 17.77
CA GLU A 52 -2.66 -5.17 16.97
C GLU A 52 -1.47 -4.26 17.29
N SER A 53 -1.75 -3.07 17.80
CA SER A 53 -0.77 -2.02 18.07
C SER A 53 -1.25 -1.12 19.19
N ASN A 54 -0.32 -0.41 19.81
CA ASN A 54 -0.64 0.74 20.64
C ASN A 54 -0.18 2.01 19.92
N VAL A 55 -0.94 3.07 20.12
CA VAL A 55 -0.70 4.38 19.53
C VAL A 55 -0.32 5.34 20.66
N TYR A 56 0.74 6.10 20.45
CA TYR A 56 1.29 7.11 21.37
C TYR A 56 1.35 8.46 20.67
N LEU A 57 1.13 9.53 21.42
CA LEU A 57 1.33 10.90 20.94
C LEU A 57 2.77 11.34 21.25
N GLY A 58 3.40 12.11 20.36
CA GLY A 58 4.68 12.72 20.64
C GLY A 58 5.03 13.78 19.60
N GLU A 59 6.26 14.25 19.63
CA GLU A 59 6.73 15.25 18.69
C GLU A 59 8.01 14.77 18.01
N ALA A 60 8.14 14.97 16.70
CA ALA A 60 9.31 14.55 15.96
C ALA A 60 9.88 15.68 15.12
N SER A 61 11.20 15.65 14.95
CA SER A 61 11.87 16.56 14.04
C SER A 61 11.53 16.21 12.58
N THR A 62 11.21 17.21 11.75
CA THR A 62 11.00 17.07 10.29
C THR A 62 12.20 16.45 9.56
N SER A 63 13.38 16.47 10.19
CA SER A 63 14.59 15.80 9.69
C SER A 63 14.63 14.28 9.92
N LEU A 64 13.61 13.71 10.59
CA LEU A 64 13.53 12.29 10.86
C LEU A 64 13.32 11.51 9.56
N CYS A 65 14.27 10.64 9.24
CA CYS A 65 14.21 9.80 8.04
C CYS A 65 14.55 8.34 8.35
N SER A 66 14.05 7.42 7.54
CA SER A 66 14.32 5.99 7.66
C SER A 66 14.84 5.43 6.33
N LYS A 67 15.41 4.22 6.35
CA LYS A 67 15.81 3.55 5.10
C LYS A 67 14.62 3.29 4.16
N PHE A 68 13.42 3.24 4.72
CA PHE A 68 12.18 2.90 4.02
C PHE A 68 11.35 4.14 3.63
N ILE A 69 11.56 5.26 4.33
CA ILE A 69 10.88 6.52 4.09
C ILE A 69 11.95 7.59 3.91
N LYS A 70 12.10 8.04 2.66
CA LYS A 70 12.94 9.19 2.33
C LYS A 70 12.25 10.45 2.85
N ASN A 71 13.03 11.40 3.36
CA ASN A 71 12.49 12.66 3.84
C ASN A 71 11.88 13.43 2.66
N ARG A 72 10.61 13.86 2.77
CA ARG A 72 10.00 14.76 1.78
C ARG A 72 10.25 16.23 2.09
N TYR A 73 10.54 16.58 3.36
CA TYR A 73 10.85 17.96 3.74
C TYR A 73 12.13 18.48 3.08
N SER A 74 12.97 17.61 2.53
CA SER A 74 14.13 18.03 1.73
C SER A 74 13.79 18.37 0.27
N VAL A 75 12.53 18.21 -0.16
CA VAL A 75 12.09 18.37 -1.55
C VAL A 75 11.18 19.59 -1.73
N THR A 76 10.42 19.98 -0.71
CA THR A 76 9.65 21.23 -0.74
C THR A 76 10.59 22.41 -0.50
N GLU A 77 10.74 23.25 -1.52
CA GLU A 77 11.71 24.36 -1.68
C GLU A 77 11.57 25.51 -0.67
N GLU A 78 10.89 25.33 0.47
CA GLU A 78 10.88 26.35 1.53
C GLU A 78 12.13 26.20 2.41
N PRO A 79 13.15 27.06 2.25
CA PRO A 79 14.38 26.98 3.02
C PRO A 79 14.05 27.43 4.45
N GLY A 80 13.98 26.49 5.40
CA GLY A 80 13.76 26.83 6.81
C GLY A 80 12.95 25.82 7.63
N ARG A 81 12.28 24.85 7.01
CA ARG A 81 11.53 23.82 7.77
C ARG A 81 12.38 22.63 8.22
N GLU A 82 13.66 22.57 7.85
CA GLU A 82 14.54 21.49 8.30
C GLU A 82 14.82 21.59 9.80
N GLY A 83 14.40 20.58 10.55
CA GLY A 83 14.66 20.50 11.99
C GLY A 83 13.50 20.90 12.89
N GLN A 84 12.43 21.50 12.36
CA GLN A 84 11.25 21.87 13.13
C GLN A 84 10.64 20.64 13.83
N ILE A 85 10.18 20.84 15.06
CA ILE A 85 9.48 19.82 15.85
C ILE A 85 8.00 19.90 15.48
N VAL A 86 7.44 18.79 14.99
CA VAL A 86 6.03 18.69 14.60
C VAL A 86 5.32 17.61 15.42
N PRO A 87 4.02 17.79 15.72
CA PRO A 87 3.23 16.77 16.39
C PRO A 87 3.09 15.51 15.52
N VAL A 88 3.33 14.35 16.12
CA VAL A 88 3.31 13.04 15.44
C VAL A 88 2.64 11.97 16.28
N VAL A 89 2.16 10.95 15.57
CA VAL A 89 1.62 9.74 16.15
C VAL A 89 2.61 8.60 15.97
N VAL A 90 2.92 7.90 17.06
CA VAL A 90 3.81 6.73 17.09
C VAL A 90 2.98 5.46 17.28
N LYS A 91 2.78 4.71 16.21
CA LYS A 91 2.12 3.39 16.22
C LYS A 91 3.16 2.29 16.43
N ILE A 92 3.02 1.54 17.52
CA ILE A 92 3.90 0.43 17.89
C ILE A 92 3.12 -0.88 17.80
N PHE A 93 3.50 -1.76 16.87
CA PHE A 93 2.86 -3.05 16.68
C PHE A 93 3.28 -4.06 17.76
N LYS A 94 2.33 -4.85 18.26
CA LYS A 94 2.52 -5.90 19.27
C LYS A 94 3.32 -7.06 18.70
N THR A 95 4.46 -7.41 19.31
CA THR A 95 5.40 -8.44 18.80
C THR A 95 5.22 -9.85 19.34
N SER A 96 4.80 -9.98 20.60
CA SER A 96 4.72 -11.24 21.33
C SER A 96 3.30 -11.79 21.44
N ILE A 97 2.30 -10.92 21.55
CA ILE A 97 0.91 -11.29 21.78
C ILE A 97 0.14 -11.13 20.47
N MET A 98 0.13 -12.18 19.65
CA MET A 98 -0.68 -12.24 18.44
C MET A 98 -1.98 -13.01 18.76
N SER A 99 -3.02 -12.29 19.18
CA SER A 99 -4.35 -12.89 19.37
C SER A 99 -5.11 -13.08 18.05
N PHE A 100 -4.53 -12.70 16.91
CA PHE A 100 -5.21 -12.71 15.61
C PHE A 100 -4.52 -13.70 14.65
N ARG A 101 -5.14 -14.87 14.45
CA ARG A 101 -4.69 -15.89 13.48
C ARG A 101 -5.12 -15.55 12.05
N ASP A 102 -6.16 -14.72 11.87
CA ASP A 102 -6.76 -14.43 10.56
C ASP A 102 -5.93 -13.50 9.67
N ARG A 103 -4.78 -13.01 10.14
CA ARG A 103 -3.88 -12.14 9.37
C ARG A 103 -3.46 -12.74 8.04
N GLU A 104 -3.39 -14.07 7.96
CA GLU A 104 -3.00 -14.77 6.75
C GLU A 104 -3.95 -14.49 5.57
N ARG A 105 -5.24 -14.24 5.83
CA ARG A 105 -6.24 -13.94 4.78
C ARG A 105 -5.95 -12.66 4.00
N TYR A 106 -5.21 -11.73 4.60
CA TYR A 106 -4.85 -10.44 4.00
C TYR A 106 -3.47 -10.46 3.31
N ILE A 107 -2.74 -11.57 3.39
CA ILE A 107 -1.35 -11.66 2.92
C ILE A 107 -1.19 -12.76 1.88
N ARG A 108 -1.87 -13.91 2.05
CA ARG A 108 -1.66 -15.12 1.25
C ARG A 108 -1.81 -14.86 -0.25
N SER A 109 -2.84 -14.13 -0.66
CA SER A 109 -3.09 -13.84 -2.08
C SER A 109 -2.38 -12.59 -2.59
N GLU A 110 -1.70 -11.81 -1.74
CA GLU A 110 -0.96 -10.63 -2.18
C GLU A 110 0.36 -11.00 -2.88
N LYS A 111 0.46 -10.70 -4.18
CA LYS A 111 1.67 -10.87 -5.01
C LYS A 111 2.94 -10.34 -4.34
N ARG A 112 2.82 -9.24 -3.58
CA ARG A 112 3.93 -8.58 -2.86
C ARG A 112 4.53 -9.42 -1.74
N PHE A 113 3.78 -10.38 -1.20
CA PHE A 113 4.14 -11.13 0.01
C PHE A 113 4.09 -12.66 -0.16
N GLN A 114 3.74 -13.19 -1.33
CA GLN A 114 3.72 -14.64 -1.61
C GLN A 114 5.01 -15.38 -1.19
N ARG A 115 6.18 -14.73 -1.31
CA ARG A 115 7.48 -15.32 -0.91
C ARG A 115 7.80 -15.18 0.58
N PHE A 116 6.94 -14.54 1.36
CA PHE A 116 7.18 -14.18 2.75
C PHE A 116 6.25 -14.94 3.70
N CYS A 117 6.43 -16.26 3.77
CA CYS A 117 5.81 -17.08 4.81
C CYS A 117 6.85 -17.31 5.91
N THR A 118 6.80 -16.53 6.98
CA THR A 118 7.66 -16.77 8.15
C THR A 118 6.83 -17.01 9.40
N SER A 119 7.07 -18.13 10.08
CA SER A 119 6.51 -18.43 11.41
C SER A 119 6.95 -17.45 12.50
N ASN A 120 8.00 -16.66 12.24
CA ASN A 120 8.54 -15.71 13.20
C ASN A 120 7.69 -14.43 13.26
N SER A 121 6.93 -14.26 14.34
CA SER A 121 6.04 -13.11 14.59
C SER A 121 6.72 -11.76 14.34
N ARG A 122 7.98 -11.58 14.78
CA ARG A 122 8.71 -10.30 14.61
C ARG A 122 9.00 -9.98 13.15
N LYS A 123 9.28 -10.99 12.33
CA LYS A 123 9.51 -10.81 10.89
C LYS A 123 8.20 -10.47 10.20
N LEU A 124 7.12 -11.17 10.55
CA LEU A 124 5.78 -10.92 10.04
C LEU A 124 5.32 -9.48 10.36
N ILE A 125 5.50 -9.03 11.59
CA ILE A 125 5.09 -7.69 12.02
C ILE A 125 5.89 -6.59 11.34
N LYS A 126 7.19 -6.82 11.09
CA LYS A 126 7.98 -5.90 10.28
C LYS A 126 7.38 -5.76 8.88
N VAL A 127 6.96 -6.86 8.28
CA VAL A 127 6.32 -6.87 6.95
C VAL A 127 4.95 -6.18 6.99
N TRP A 128 4.18 -6.37 8.05
CA TRP A 128 2.92 -5.65 8.28
C TRP A 128 3.11 -4.15 8.38
N ALA A 129 4.07 -3.70 9.18
CA ALA A 129 4.37 -2.27 9.30
C ALA A 129 4.87 -1.68 7.96
N GLU A 130 5.63 -2.45 7.18
CA GLU A 130 6.02 -2.08 5.81
C GLU A 130 4.84 -2.08 4.82
N LYS A 131 3.83 -2.94 5.02
CA LYS A 131 2.58 -2.95 4.24
C LYS A 131 1.78 -1.68 4.53
N GLU A 132 1.57 -1.36 5.80
CA GLU A 132 0.81 -0.17 6.21
C GLU A 132 1.43 1.12 5.65
N VAL A 133 2.74 1.28 5.73
CA VAL A 133 3.42 2.46 5.14
C VAL A 133 3.27 2.53 3.62
N ARG A 134 3.29 1.38 2.93
CA ARG A 134 3.08 1.35 1.47
C ARG A 134 1.65 1.75 1.11
N ASN A 135 0.67 1.27 1.87
CA ASN A 135 -0.73 1.60 1.66
C ASN A 135 -1.00 3.08 1.97
N LEU A 136 -0.50 3.62 3.09
CA LEU A 136 -0.58 5.06 3.40
C LEU A 136 0.01 5.92 2.26
N LYS A 137 1.21 5.57 1.76
CA LYS A 137 1.80 6.28 0.62
C LYS A 137 0.92 6.25 -0.63
N ARG A 138 0.24 5.13 -0.92
CA ARG A 138 -0.70 5.04 -2.04
C ARG A 138 -1.91 5.97 -1.82
N LEU A 139 -2.46 6.01 -0.61
CA LEU A 139 -3.56 6.91 -0.27
C LEU A 139 -3.16 8.38 -0.39
N ASN A 140 -2.01 8.77 0.17
CA ASN A 140 -1.51 10.14 0.06
C ASN A 140 -1.27 10.55 -1.41
N ASN A 141 -0.73 9.63 -2.23
CA ASN A 141 -0.52 9.89 -3.66
C ASN A 141 -1.85 9.99 -4.44
N ALA A 142 -2.91 9.31 -3.99
CA ALA A 142 -4.24 9.38 -4.59
C ALA A 142 -5.04 10.63 -4.14
N GLY A 143 -4.49 11.45 -3.25
CA GLY A 143 -5.18 12.61 -2.68
C GLY A 143 -6.20 12.27 -1.60
N ILE A 144 -6.16 11.05 -1.05
CA ILE A 144 -7.09 10.60 0.00
C ILE A 144 -6.59 11.08 1.36
N PRO A 145 -7.40 11.79 2.16
CA PRO A 145 -7.01 12.26 3.48
C PRO A 145 -6.64 11.09 4.40
N SER A 146 -5.36 11.00 4.74
CA SER A 146 -4.78 9.93 5.57
C SER A 146 -3.47 10.41 6.21
N PRO A 147 -3.04 9.85 7.35
CA PRO A 147 -1.78 10.21 7.99
C PRO A 147 -0.59 9.99 7.06
N GLU A 148 0.32 10.97 6.97
CA GLU A 148 1.54 10.81 6.19
C GLU A 148 2.59 10.03 7.00
N PRO A 149 3.16 8.93 6.47
CA PRO A 149 4.16 8.17 7.18
C PRO A 149 5.53 8.86 7.11
N ILE A 150 6.14 9.14 8.27
CA ILE A 150 7.41 9.87 8.42
C ILE A 150 8.58 8.91 8.65
N TYR A 151 8.41 7.94 9.55
CA TYR A 151 9.47 7.02 9.95
C TYR A 151 8.97 5.61 10.16
N LEU A 152 9.75 4.64 9.70
CA LEU A 152 9.49 3.23 9.96
C LEU A 152 10.77 2.51 10.35
N LYS A 153 10.72 1.80 11.48
CA LYS A 153 11.78 0.87 11.89
C LYS A 153 11.22 -0.28 12.71
N ASN A 154 11.42 -1.50 12.20
CA ASN A 154 10.91 -2.73 12.79
C ASN A 154 9.37 -2.66 12.94
N ASN A 155 8.88 -2.55 14.16
CA ASN A 155 7.48 -2.49 14.58
C ASN A 155 7.08 -1.09 15.06
N ILE A 156 7.88 -0.05 14.79
CA ILE A 156 7.57 1.34 15.15
C ILE A 156 7.34 2.13 13.86
N LEU A 157 6.14 2.67 13.71
CA LEU A 157 5.70 3.58 12.65
C LEU A 157 5.43 4.95 13.27
N VAL A 158 6.05 5.99 12.75
CA VAL A 158 5.77 7.40 13.07
C VAL A 158 5.08 8.03 11.87
N MET A 159 3.95 8.69 12.10
CA MET A 159 3.14 9.36 11.08
C MET A 159 2.64 10.71 11.59
N THR A 160 2.11 11.54 10.71
CA THR A 160 1.54 12.84 11.10
C THR A 160 0.34 12.64 12.03
N GLN A 161 0.19 13.53 13.00
CA GLN A 161 -1.03 13.61 13.80
C GLN A 161 -2.15 14.25 12.98
N ILE A 162 -3.36 13.73 13.10
CA ILE A 162 -4.57 14.38 12.63
C ILE A 162 -5.24 15.03 13.84
N GLY A 163 -5.36 16.35 13.83
CA GLY A 163 -5.90 17.14 14.94
C GLY A 163 -5.09 18.41 15.20
N ARG A 164 -5.33 19.03 16.36
CA ARG A 164 -4.60 20.22 16.83
C ARG A 164 -3.42 19.81 17.71
N CYS A 165 -2.52 20.74 18.04
CA CYS A 165 -1.27 20.45 18.76
C CYS A 165 -1.44 19.58 20.03
N SER A 166 -2.56 19.71 20.75
CA SER A 166 -2.85 18.93 21.96
C SER A 166 -3.97 17.89 21.80
N GLU A 167 -4.78 17.97 20.74
CA GLU A 167 -6.02 17.20 20.61
C GLU A 167 -5.98 16.34 19.35
N VAL A 168 -6.22 15.05 19.50
CA VAL A 168 -6.33 14.13 18.38
C VAL A 168 -7.76 14.14 17.86
N ALA A 169 -7.91 14.09 16.53
CA ALA A 169 -9.21 14.02 15.90
C ALA A 169 -10.03 12.83 16.44
N PRO A 170 -11.31 13.06 16.83
CA PRO A 170 -12.18 11.98 17.27
C PRO A 170 -12.46 10.99 16.13
N ARG A 171 -12.74 9.74 16.50
CA ARG A 171 -13.28 8.75 15.56
C ARG A 171 -14.65 9.20 15.08
N LEU A 172 -15.03 8.81 13.87
CA LEU A 172 -16.31 9.16 13.27
C LEU A 172 -17.49 8.73 14.15
N ARG A 173 -17.35 7.60 14.86
CA ARG A 173 -18.32 7.15 15.86
C ARG A 173 -18.61 8.17 16.96
N ASP A 174 -17.55 8.81 17.46
CA ASP A 174 -17.57 9.67 18.66
C ASP A 174 -17.60 11.17 18.28
N ALA A 175 -17.47 11.48 16.99
CA ALA A 175 -17.45 12.84 16.47
C ALA A 175 -18.86 13.46 16.43
N SER A 176 -18.95 14.75 16.81
CA SER A 176 -20.16 15.55 16.61
C SER A 176 -20.18 16.14 15.20
N ILE A 177 -20.95 15.52 14.31
CA ILE A 177 -21.03 15.87 12.89
C ILE A 177 -22.24 16.77 12.66
N LYS A 178 -22.03 17.98 12.13
CA LYS A 178 -23.12 18.92 11.78
C LYS A 178 -23.79 18.53 10.46
N ASP A 179 -22.99 18.20 9.46
CA ASP A 179 -23.45 17.81 8.13
C ASP A 179 -23.21 16.31 7.91
N LEU A 180 -24.22 15.50 8.21
CA LEU A 180 -24.16 14.04 8.10
C LEU A 180 -24.16 13.59 6.63
N GLU A 181 -24.89 14.31 5.76
CA GLU A 181 -25.01 13.99 4.33
C GLU A 181 -23.68 14.25 3.61
N GLY A 182 -23.07 15.42 3.81
CA GLY A 182 -21.76 15.73 3.26
C GLY A 182 -20.66 14.79 3.79
N CYS A 183 -20.77 14.35 5.04
CA CYS A 183 -19.87 13.35 5.60
C CYS A 183 -20.02 11.98 4.92
N TYR A 184 -21.26 11.53 4.66
CA TYR A 184 -21.54 10.29 3.95
C TYR A 184 -20.99 10.34 2.51
N GLN A 185 -21.22 11.43 1.79
CA GLN A 185 -20.69 11.63 0.44
C GLN A 185 -19.15 11.62 0.41
N GLN A 186 -18.50 12.20 1.42
CA GLN A 186 -17.05 12.10 1.59
C GLN A 186 -16.59 10.66 1.82
N CYS A 187 -17.27 9.88 2.65
CA CYS A 187 -16.95 8.46 2.87
C CYS A 187 -17.08 7.66 1.57
N VAL A 188 -18.17 7.83 0.81
CA VAL A 188 -18.36 7.16 -0.49
C VAL A 188 -17.26 7.57 -1.47
N LYS A 189 -16.91 8.86 -1.53
CA LYS A 189 -15.80 9.36 -2.37
C LYS A 189 -14.46 8.74 -1.97
N ILE A 190 -14.20 8.57 -0.68
CA ILE A 190 -12.99 7.90 -0.19
C ILE A 190 -12.94 6.45 -0.66
N ILE A 191 -14.03 5.68 -0.55
CA ILE A 191 -14.08 4.30 -1.05
C ILE A 191 -13.82 4.26 -2.56
N ARG A 192 -14.48 5.14 -3.32
CA ARG A 192 -14.30 5.29 -4.77
C ARG A 192 -12.85 5.59 -5.14
N ASP A 193 -12.24 6.59 -4.49
CA ASP A 193 -10.86 6.99 -4.76
C ASP A 193 -9.87 5.90 -4.31
N MET A 194 -10.15 5.19 -3.22
CA MET A 194 -9.31 4.09 -2.75
C MET A 194 -9.29 2.95 -3.78
N TYR A 195 -10.44 2.60 -4.35
CA TYR A 195 -10.56 1.59 -5.39
C TYR A 195 -9.94 2.06 -6.72
N LYS A 196 -10.41 3.18 -7.27
CA LYS A 196 -10.07 3.65 -8.63
C LYS A 196 -8.68 4.29 -8.72
N LYS A 197 -8.27 5.08 -7.73
CA LYS A 197 -6.98 5.83 -7.78
C LYS A 197 -5.87 5.12 -7.02
N ALA A 198 -6.14 4.59 -5.83
CA ALA A 198 -5.11 3.93 -5.02
C ALA A 198 -4.93 2.43 -5.35
N GLY A 199 -5.90 1.80 -6.03
CA GLY A 199 -5.89 0.37 -6.34
C GLY A 199 -5.94 -0.51 -5.09
N LEU A 200 -6.70 -0.07 -4.08
CA LEU A 200 -6.81 -0.73 -2.78
C LEU A 200 -8.28 -0.88 -2.34
N VAL A 201 -8.54 -1.87 -1.51
CA VAL A 201 -9.79 -2.06 -0.74
C VAL A 201 -9.41 -2.09 0.74
N HIS A 202 -10.17 -1.42 1.60
CA HIS A 202 -9.79 -1.28 3.02
C HIS A 202 -9.93 -2.60 3.78
N ALA A 203 -10.98 -3.36 3.48
CA ALA A 203 -11.31 -4.68 4.05
C ALA A 203 -11.71 -4.71 5.53
N ASP A 204 -11.85 -3.55 6.16
CA ASP A 204 -12.35 -3.37 7.54
C ASP A 204 -12.78 -1.90 7.75
N LEU A 205 -13.34 -1.26 6.72
CA LEU A 205 -13.77 0.12 6.82
C LEU A 205 -15.02 0.19 7.69
N SER A 206 -14.97 1.06 8.70
CA SER A 206 -16.05 1.30 9.65
C SER A 206 -15.87 2.66 10.32
N GLU A 207 -16.87 3.09 11.09
CA GLU A 207 -16.85 4.33 11.88
C GLU A 207 -15.71 4.40 12.91
N PHE A 208 -15.08 3.26 13.22
CA PHE A 208 -13.95 3.15 14.14
C PHE A 208 -12.60 3.46 13.49
N ASN A 209 -12.49 3.25 12.17
CA ASN A 209 -11.28 3.41 11.37
C ASN A 209 -11.29 4.71 10.53
N LEU A 210 -12.28 5.57 10.79
CA LEU A 210 -12.40 6.90 10.22
C LEU A 210 -12.25 7.94 11.33
N LEU A 211 -11.45 8.98 11.10
CA LEU A 211 -11.39 10.16 11.95
C LEU A 211 -12.13 11.31 11.29
N TYR A 212 -12.72 12.20 12.08
CA TYR A 212 -13.38 13.39 11.58
C TYR A 212 -12.75 14.63 12.20
N PHE A 213 -12.28 15.55 11.37
CA PHE A 213 -11.64 16.77 11.82
C PHE A 213 -11.93 17.91 10.84
N GLU A 214 -12.41 19.05 11.37
CA GLU A 214 -12.65 20.29 10.61
C GLU A 214 -13.44 20.08 9.31
N GLY A 215 -14.46 19.21 9.34
CA GLY A 215 -15.32 18.93 8.18
C GLY A 215 -14.77 17.88 7.21
N VAL A 216 -13.58 17.32 7.47
CA VAL A 216 -12.92 16.33 6.60
C VAL A 216 -12.85 14.96 7.28
N VAL A 217 -13.14 13.91 6.51
CA VAL A 217 -13.00 12.52 6.93
C VAL A 217 -11.60 12.00 6.56
N TYR A 218 -10.89 11.43 7.53
CA TYR A 218 -9.57 10.83 7.35
C TYR A 218 -9.60 9.32 7.56
N VAL A 219 -8.92 8.59 6.68
CA VAL A 219 -8.78 7.13 6.78
C VAL A 219 -7.56 6.76 7.60
N ILE A 220 -7.75 5.88 8.58
CA ILE A 220 -6.68 5.31 9.39
C ILE A 220 -6.70 3.77 9.36
N ASP A 221 -5.62 3.15 9.82
CA ASP A 221 -5.48 1.69 9.96
C ASP A 221 -5.55 0.86 8.66
N VAL A 222 -4.83 1.31 7.63
CA VAL A 222 -4.76 0.66 6.31
C VAL A 222 -3.78 -0.53 6.25
N GLY A 223 -3.48 -1.14 7.40
CA GLY A 223 -2.60 -2.30 7.50
C GLY A 223 -3.23 -3.57 6.92
N GLN A 224 -4.57 -3.68 7.01
CA GLN A 224 -5.34 -4.83 6.52
C GLN A 224 -5.78 -4.68 5.06
N SER A 225 -5.68 -3.47 4.48
CA SER A 225 -6.11 -3.19 3.13
C SER A 225 -5.41 -4.08 2.10
N VAL A 226 -6.19 -4.56 1.11
CA VAL A 226 -5.74 -5.47 0.06
C VAL A 226 -5.73 -4.77 -1.29
N GLU A 227 -5.00 -5.32 -2.25
CA GLU A 227 -5.03 -4.85 -3.65
C GLU A 227 -6.32 -5.34 -4.34
N ILE A 228 -6.75 -4.63 -5.39
CA ILE A 228 -7.95 -5.00 -6.18
C ILE A 228 -7.85 -6.39 -6.84
N ASP A 229 -6.62 -6.83 -7.13
CA ASP A 229 -6.31 -8.15 -7.70
C ASP A 229 -6.44 -9.30 -6.68
N HIS A 230 -6.75 -9.01 -5.41
CA HIS A 230 -6.86 -10.03 -4.37
C HIS A 230 -8.14 -10.84 -4.57
N ASP A 231 -8.09 -12.17 -4.41
CA ASP A 231 -9.23 -13.07 -4.64
C ASP A 231 -10.51 -12.63 -3.88
N ASN A 232 -10.32 -12.13 -2.65
CA ASN A 232 -11.42 -11.62 -1.80
C ASN A 232 -11.69 -10.10 -1.91
N ALA A 233 -11.09 -9.37 -2.85
CA ALA A 233 -11.17 -7.90 -2.91
C ALA A 233 -12.61 -7.40 -3.02
N GLN A 234 -13.42 -8.02 -3.88
CA GLN A 234 -14.81 -7.60 -4.12
C GLN A 234 -15.68 -7.82 -2.88
N ARG A 235 -15.53 -8.98 -2.22
CA ARG A 235 -16.20 -9.29 -0.94
C ARG A 235 -15.88 -8.26 0.13
N PHE A 236 -14.61 -7.86 0.24
CA PHE A 236 -14.18 -6.84 1.18
C PHE A 236 -14.76 -5.45 0.85
N LEU A 237 -14.87 -5.10 -0.43
CA LEU A 237 -15.47 -3.84 -0.86
C LEU A 237 -16.96 -3.78 -0.49
N ILE A 238 -17.71 -4.84 -0.71
CA ILE A 238 -19.13 -4.93 -0.32
C ILE A 238 -19.29 -4.78 1.19
N MET A 239 -18.43 -5.43 1.97
CA MET A 239 -18.45 -5.30 3.42
C MET A 239 -18.16 -3.87 3.87
N ASP A 240 -17.18 -3.20 3.26
CA ASP A 240 -16.84 -1.81 3.55
C ASP A 240 -18.03 -0.87 3.23
N ILE A 241 -18.68 -1.05 2.08
CA ILE A 241 -19.89 -0.28 1.67
C ILE A 241 -21.03 -0.50 2.65
N ASN A 242 -21.35 -1.77 2.97
CA ASN A 242 -22.44 -2.11 3.87
C ASN A 242 -22.22 -1.58 5.29
N ASN A 243 -20.98 -1.59 5.79
CA ASN A 243 -20.64 -1.02 7.09
C ASN A 243 -20.89 0.49 7.15
N ILE A 244 -20.46 1.22 6.11
CA ILE A 244 -20.67 2.67 6.00
C ILE A 244 -22.16 2.99 5.87
N ASN A 245 -22.87 2.32 4.96
CA ASN A 245 -24.31 2.51 4.79
C ASN A 245 -25.07 2.22 6.09
N SER A 246 -24.72 1.13 6.79
CA SER A 246 -25.34 0.78 8.08
C SER A 246 -25.09 1.83 9.17
N PHE A 247 -23.93 2.49 9.17
CA PHE A 247 -23.62 3.56 10.13
C PHE A 247 -24.44 4.82 9.86
N PHE A 248 -24.49 5.29 8.61
CA PHE A 248 -25.20 6.51 8.24
C PHE A 248 -26.72 6.32 8.22
N SER A 249 -27.21 5.14 7.83
CA SER A 249 -28.63 4.79 7.94
C SER A 249 -29.12 4.85 9.40
N ARG A 250 -28.34 4.34 10.36
CA ARG A 250 -28.64 4.46 11.80
C ARG A 250 -28.66 5.90 12.32
N LYS A 251 -28.03 6.84 11.61
CA LYS A 251 -28.03 8.28 11.92
C LYS A 251 -29.14 9.06 11.19
N GLY A 252 -29.98 8.38 10.41
CA GLY A 252 -31.12 8.99 9.69
C GLY A 252 -30.77 9.59 8.32
N VAL A 253 -29.61 9.24 7.75
CA VAL A 253 -29.19 9.71 6.41
C VAL A 253 -29.78 8.79 5.33
N SER A 254 -30.22 9.38 4.21
CA SER A 254 -30.67 8.63 3.04
C SER A 254 -29.47 8.03 2.31
N VAL A 255 -29.20 6.75 2.55
CA VAL A 255 -28.09 6.03 1.93
C VAL A 255 -28.48 5.47 0.56
N ALA A 256 -27.50 5.40 -0.35
CA ALA A 256 -27.68 4.74 -1.64
C ALA A 256 -27.70 3.22 -1.46
N LYS A 257 -28.35 2.49 -2.37
CA LYS A 257 -28.34 1.03 -2.33
C LYS A 257 -26.91 0.51 -2.44
N GLY A 258 -26.58 -0.51 -1.65
CA GLY A 258 -25.23 -1.09 -1.63
C GLY A 258 -24.80 -1.63 -3.00
N ASN A 259 -25.76 -2.22 -3.71
CA ASN A 259 -25.57 -2.75 -5.07
C ASN A 259 -25.20 -1.63 -6.06
N ASP A 260 -25.95 -0.53 -6.09
CA ASP A 260 -25.69 0.61 -6.98
C ASP A 260 -24.30 1.22 -6.73
N LEU A 261 -23.92 1.39 -5.45
CA LEU A 261 -22.58 1.87 -5.09
C LEU A 261 -21.48 0.88 -5.52
N PHE A 262 -21.72 -0.41 -5.37
CA PHE A 262 -20.77 -1.44 -5.79
C PHE A 262 -20.57 -1.41 -7.31
N GLU A 263 -21.63 -1.34 -8.11
CA GLU A 263 -21.55 -1.22 -9.57
C GLU A 263 -20.80 0.06 -9.96
N GLU A 264 -21.13 1.19 -9.34
CA GLU A 264 -20.51 2.49 -9.64
C GLU A 264 -19.00 2.50 -9.35
N ILE A 265 -18.59 1.87 -8.25
CA ILE A 265 -17.19 1.86 -7.81
C ILE A 265 -16.37 0.81 -8.57
N SER A 266 -16.89 -0.41 -8.67
CA SER A 266 -16.19 -1.54 -9.27
C SER A 266 -16.22 -1.52 -10.80
N GLY A 267 -17.26 -0.95 -11.41
CA GLY A 267 -17.55 -1.07 -12.84
C GLY A 267 -18.13 -2.42 -13.24
N ASN A 268 -18.33 -3.35 -12.29
CA ASN A 268 -18.93 -4.64 -12.54
C ASN A 268 -20.45 -4.50 -12.54
N VAL A 269 -21.13 -5.04 -13.56
CA VAL A 269 -22.59 -5.03 -13.64
C VAL A 269 -23.13 -6.27 -12.92
N ILE A 270 -24.02 -6.06 -11.95
CA ILE A 270 -24.74 -7.13 -11.27
C ILE A 270 -25.84 -7.62 -12.23
N PRO A 271 -25.94 -8.94 -12.49
CA PRO A 271 -27.01 -9.49 -13.31
C PRO A 271 -28.40 -9.09 -12.79
N LEU A 272 -29.34 -8.83 -13.70
CA LEU A 272 -30.69 -8.32 -13.37
C LEU A 272 -31.41 -9.17 -12.31
N TYR A 273 -31.23 -10.49 -12.34
CA TYR A 273 -31.86 -11.42 -11.39
C TYR A 273 -31.32 -11.31 -9.95
N LEU A 274 -30.19 -10.65 -9.73
CA LEU A 274 -29.61 -10.40 -8.41
C LEU A 274 -29.80 -8.96 -7.92
N LYS A 275 -30.39 -8.06 -8.71
CA LYS A 275 -30.47 -6.63 -8.36
C LYS A 275 -31.23 -6.37 -7.07
N ASP A 276 -32.25 -7.16 -6.78
CA ASP A 276 -33.08 -7.03 -5.58
C ASP A 276 -32.51 -7.79 -4.37
N ILE A 277 -31.43 -8.54 -4.55
CA ILE A 277 -30.76 -9.27 -3.47
C ILE A 277 -29.65 -8.38 -2.94
N ASP A 278 -29.76 -7.96 -1.68
CA ASP A 278 -28.68 -7.27 -1.00
C ASP A 278 -27.47 -8.19 -0.94
N ILE A 279 -26.37 -7.78 -1.59
CA ILE A 279 -25.16 -8.57 -1.64
C ILE A 279 -24.56 -8.62 -0.22
N GLY A 280 -24.81 -9.76 0.44
CA GLY A 280 -24.35 -10.01 1.80
C GLY A 280 -22.88 -10.40 1.88
N ARG A 281 -22.42 -10.62 3.10
CA ARG A 281 -21.04 -11.06 3.37
C ARG A 281 -20.69 -12.42 2.79
N ASP A 282 -21.70 -13.21 2.42
CA ASP A 282 -21.56 -14.59 1.96
C ASP A 282 -21.69 -14.71 0.44
N ALA A 283 -21.96 -13.60 -0.25
CA ALA A 283 -21.93 -13.58 -1.70
C ALA A 283 -20.49 -13.71 -2.20
N PHE A 284 -20.26 -14.68 -3.08
CA PHE A 284 -19.02 -14.82 -3.84
C PHE A 284 -19.23 -14.22 -5.22
N ILE A 285 -18.47 -13.17 -5.55
CA ILE A 285 -18.48 -12.59 -6.89
C ILE A 285 -17.19 -13.03 -7.57
N PRO A 286 -17.27 -13.88 -8.60
CA PRO A 286 -16.11 -14.34 -9.35
C PRO A 286 -15.49 -13.16 -10.10
N SER A 287 -14.19 -12.98 -9.97
CA SER A 287 -13.41 -11.99 -10.71
C SER A 287 -13.02 -12.49 -12.11
N ARG A 288 -12.99 -13.82 -12.29
CA ARG A 288 -12.62 -14.51 -13.53
C ARG A 288 -13.59 -15.63 -13.81
N VAL A 289 -13.81 -15.89 -15.10
CA VAL A 289 -14.64 -17.03 -15.55
C VAL A 289 -14.12 -18.37 -15.00
N SER A 290 -12.80 -18.49 -14.80
CA SER A 290 -12.17 -19.69 -14.20
C SER A 290 -12.54 -19.95 -12.74
N GLU A 291 -13.16 -18.99 -12.05
CA GLU A 291 -13.58 -19.13 -10.65
C GLU A 291 -15.01 -19.65 -10.52
N VAL A 292 -15.76 -19.71 -11.62
CA VAL A 292 -17.13 -20.23 -11.66
C VAL A 292 -17.08 -21.74 -11.81
N GLY A 293 -17.39 -22.46 -10.72
CA GLY A 293 -17.43 -23.93 -10.73
C GLY A 293 -18.73 -24.51 -11.28
N ASN A 294 -19.82 -23.75 -11.25
CA ASN A 294 -21.15 -24.22 -11.67
C ASN A 294 -21.36 -23.96 -13.16
N GLU A 295 -21.68 -25.01 -13.92
CA GLU A 295 -21.94 -24.90 -15.37
C GLU A 295 -23.24 -24.12 -15.67
N GLU A 296 -24.26 -24.23 -14.80
CA GLU A 296 -25.52 -23.48 -14.92
C GLU A 296 -25.29 -21.96 -14.86
N ASP A 297 -24.40 -21.52 -13.97
CA ASP A 297 -24.04 -20.10 -13.83
C ASP A 297 -23.32 -19.62 -15.10
N LEU A 298 -22.42 -20.43 -15.67
CA LEU A 298 -21.75 -20.10 -16.93
C LEU A 298 -22.74 -19.92 -18.09
N LEU A 299 -23.76 -20.78 -18.18
CA LEU A 299 -24.83 -20.65 -19.17
C LEU A 299 -25.66 -19.39 -18.97
N ALA A 300 -26.01 -19.06 -17.72
CA ALA A 300 -26.73 -17.84 -17.39
C ALA A 300 -25.94 -16.57 -17.77
N PHE A 301 -24.62 -16.56 -17.52
CA PHE A 301 -23.74 -15.45 -17.93
C PHE A 301 -23.63 -15.34 -19.46
N ALA A 302 -23.57 -16.48 -20.16
CA ALA A 302 -23.55 -16.50 -21.62
C ALA A 302 -24.87 -15.98 -22.23
N ALA A 303 -26.01 -16.26 -21.59
CA ALA A 303 -27.31 -15.77 -22.02
C ALA A 303 -27.46 -14.24 -21.87
N ASP A 304 -26.99 -13.66 -20.75
CA ASP A 304 -27.05 -12.20 -20.53
C ASP A 304 -26.09 -11.41 -21.43
N SER A 305 -25.01 -12.03 -21.91
CA SER A 305 -24.12 -11.40 -22.90
C SER A 305 -24.79 -11.30 -24.27
N ARG A 306 -25.56 -12.32 -24.67
CA ARG A 306 -26.30 -12.32 -25.95
C ARG A 306 -27.45 -11.32 -25.96
N SER A 307 -28.14 -11.11 -24.83
CA SER A 307 -29.19 -10.10 -24.72
C SER A 307 -28.65 -8.66 -24.81
N ARG A 308 -27.41 -8.41 -24.37
CA ARG A 308 -26.78 -7.08 -24.47
C ARG A 308 -26.21 -6.78 -25.86
N GLU A 309 -25.69 -7.77 -26.57
CA GLU A 309 -25.23 -7.57 -27.96
C GLU A 309 -26.39 -7.35 -28.95
N PHE A 310 -27.55 -7.98 -28.72
CA PHE A 310 -28.73 -7.82 -29.58
C PHE A 310 -29.45 -6.46 -29.44
N GLY A 311 -29.07 -5.64 -28.45
CA GLY A 311 -29.69 -4.34 -28.18
C GLY A 311 -29.03 -3.14 -28.87
N SER A 312 -27.95 -3.34 -29.65
CA SER A 312 -27.19 -2.23 -30.26
C SER A 312 -26.98 -2.30 -31.78
N THR A 313 -27.65 -3.21 -32.48
CA THR A 313 -27.54 -3.33 -33.94
C THR A 313 -28.87 -3.10 -34.63
N THR A 314 -29.09 -1.85 -35.03
CA THR A 314 -29.99 -1.46 -36.11
C THR A 314 -29.50 -2.08 -37.42
N ASP A 315 -30.39 -2.83 -38.06
CA ASP A 315 -30.54 -3.12 -39.50
C ASP A 315 -29.33 -2.86 -40.41
N SER A 316 -28.69 -3.95 -40.87
CA SER A 316 -28.41 -4.17 -42.30
C SER A 316 -27.69 -5.51 -42.52
N ASP A 317 -28.40 -6.39 -43.21
CA ASP A 317 -27.93 -7.28 -44.27
C ASP A 317 -27.12 -8.56 -43.95
N LEU A 318 -27.84 -9.67 -44.18
CA LEU A 318 -27.33 -11.00 -44.51
C LEU A 318 -26.44 -10.97 -45.76
N SER A 319 -25.31 -11.67 -45.75
CA SER A 319 -25.09 -12.90 -46.54
C SER A 319 -23.61 -13.32 -46.67
N SER A 320 -23.45 -14.66 -46.77
CA SER A 320 -22.33 -15.44 -47.28
C SER A 320 -20.98 -15.50 -46.52
N THR A 321 -20.88 -16.53 -45.69
CA THR A 321 -19.90 -17.65 -45.77
C THR A 321 -18.67 -17.49 -46.68
N GLY A 322 -17.48 -17.72 -46.12
CA GLY A 322 -16.27 -18.01 -46.88
C GLY A 322 -15.02 -18.12 -46.01
N GLU A 323 -14.40 -19.29 -46.02
CA GLU A 323 -13.32 -19.74 -45.12
C GLU A 323 -11.91 -19.19 -45.47
N ALA A 324 -11.09 -19.07 -44.42
CA ALA A 324 -9.69 -19.48 -44.29
C ALA A 324 -8.52 -18.81 -45.08
N SER A 325 -7.37 -18.82 -44.35
CA SER A 325 -5.95 -18.61 -44.74
C SER A 325 -5.52 -17.18 -45.12
N VAL A 326 -4.75 -16.48 -44.25
CA VAL A 326 -3.28 -16.56 -44.04
C VAL A 326 -2.52 -16.22 -45.33
N GLU A 327 -1.88 -15.05 -45.37
CA GLU A 327 -0.45 -14.92 -45.70
C GLU A 327 0.09 -13.50 -45.52
N ASP A 328 1.27 -13.48 -44.91
CA ASP A 328 2.18 -12.39 -44.60
C ASP A 328 2.90 -11.95 -45.90
N SER A 329 3.01 -10.66 -46.20
CA SER A 329 4.07 -10.24 -47.14
C SER A 329 4.53 -8.79 -46.96
N ASP A 330 5.85 -8.75 -46.98
CA ASP A 330 6.78 -7.69 -46.66
C ASP A 330 6.86 -6.57 -47.71
N ALA A 331 7.29 -5.41 -47.23
CA ALA A 331 8.10 -4.39 -47.90
C ALA A 331 7.86 -4.08 -49.40
N SER A 332 7.38 -2.86 -49.67
CA SER A 332 7.70 -2.15 -50.91
C SER A 332 8.48 -0.86 -50.65
N LEU A 333 9.55 -0.74 -51.43
CA LEU A 333 10.63 0.22 -51.38
C LEU A 333 10.21 1.53 -52.07
N GLY A 334 10.27 2.65 -51.33
CA GLY A 334 10.26 3.99 -51.90
C GLY A 334 11.67 4.53 -52.02
N ALA A 335 12.28 4.38 -53.20
CA ALA A 335 13.56 4.96 -53.55
C ALA A 335 13.47 6.50 -53.58
N THR A 336 14.35 7.19 -52.86
CA THR A 336 14.75 8.56 -53.19
C THR A 336 16.16 8.85 -52.65
N GLU A 337 17.06 9.07 -53.61
CA GLU A 337 18.21 9.97 -53.54
C GLU A 337 19.44 9.57 -52.70
N SER A 338 20.19 8.69 -53.35
CA SER A 338 21.65 8.62 -53.33
C SER A 338 22.34 9.99 -53.40
N ARG A 339 22.73 10.56 -52.25
CA ARG A 339 23.87 11.51 -52.16
C ARG A 339 24.49 11.71 -50.76
N GLY A 340 24.12 10.91 -49.74
CA GLY A 340 24.61 11.06 -48.35
C GLY A 340 25.35 9.88 -47.71
N GLY A 341 25.52 8.75 -48.42
CA GLY A 341 25.99 7.48 -47.84
C GLY A 341 27.44 7.47 -47.31
N GLY A 342 28.30 8.34 -47.85
CA GLY A 342 29.68 8.50 -47.37
C GLY A 342 29.78 9.05 -45.95
N ASN A 343 28.96 10.06 -45.63
CA ASN A 343 28.98 10.74 -44.33
C ASN A 343 28.42 9.85 -43.19
N ILE A 344 27.38 9.06 -43.43
CA ILE A 344 26.79 8.19 -42.40
C ILE A 344 27.76 7.08 -41.98
N ARG A 345 28.52 6.51 -42.93
CA ARG A 345 29.50 5.46 -42.64
C ARG A 345 30.70 6.02 -41.86
N GLU A 346 31.15 7.23 -42.20
CA GLU A 346 32.21 7.92 -41.45
C GLU A 346 31.76 8.36 -40.07
N GLU A 347 30.54 8.86 -39.92
CA GLU A 347 30.00 9.27 -38.62
C GLU A 347 29.84 8.07 -37.66
N LYS A 348 29.37 6.92 -38.16
CA LYS A 348 29.33 5.65 -37.40
C LYS A 348 30.74 5.22 -36.97
N LYS A 349 31.75 5.36 -37.84
CA LYS A 349 33.16 5.07 -37.49
C LYS A 349 33.69 6.04 -36.43
N ARG A 350 33.38 7.34 -36.51
CA ARG A 350 33.76 8.35 -35.50
C ARG A 350 33.11 8.04 -34.14
N LYS A 351 31.79 7.78 -34.09
CA LYS A 351 31.08 7.37 -32.86
C LYS A 351 31.67 6.10 -32.24
N LYS A 352 32.00 5.09 -33.05
CA LYS A 352 32.66 3.86 -32.57
C LYS A 352 34.05 4.15 -31.98
N LYS A 353 34.81 5.08 -32.56
CA LYS A 353 36.12 5.50 -32.06
C LYS A 353 36.01 6.26 -30.74
N THR A 354 35.07 7.20 -30.62
CA THR A 354 34.84 7.95 -29.37
C THR A 354 34.37 7.05 -28.23
N VAL A 355 33.44 6.11 -28.48
CA VAL A 355 32.99 5.13 -27.47
C VAL A 355 34.13 4.21 -27.01
N LYS A 356 35.02 3.80 -27.93
CA LYS A 356 36.21 3.01 -27.57
C LYS A 356 37.16 3.80 -26.67
N GLU A 357 37.37 5.08 -26.95
CA GLU A 357 38.23 5.94 -26.13
C GLU A 357 37.64 6.20 -24.73
N LEU A 358 36.34 6.51 -24.64
CA LEU A 358 35.65 6.63 -23.35
C LEU A 358 35.72 5.33 -22.53
N ASN A 359 35.57 4.18 -23.18
CA ASN A 359 35.71 2.88 -22.50
C ASN A 359 37.17 2.58 -22.11
N ARG A 360 38.16 3.08 -22.84
CA ARG A 360 39.58 2.98 -22.49
C ARG A 360 39.88 3.78 -21.21
N ILE A 361 39.41 5.03 -21.14
CA ILE A 361 39.54 5.89 -19.95
C ILE A 361 38.83 5.25 -18.74
N ARG A 362 37.58 4.76 -18.90
CA ARG A 362 36.84 4.05 -17.84
C ARG A 362 37.54 2.77 -17.35
N ARG A 363 38.29 2.08 -18.22
CA ARG A 363 39.05 0.88 -17.84
C ARG A 363 40.31 1.24 -17.06
N ALA A 364 40.96 2.36 -17.39
CA ALA A 364 42.13 2.86 -16.68
C ALA A 364 41.78 3.29 -15.23
N SER A 365 40.62 3.92 -15.02
CA SER A 365 40.13 4.28 -13.69
C SER A 365 39.42 3.15 -12.94
N ARG A 366 39.38 1.92 -13.49
CA ARG A 366 38.63 0.82 -12.88
C ARG A 366 39.36 0.27 -11.66
N ILE A 367 38.63 0.13 -10.57
CA ILE A 367 39.05 -0.62 -9.37
C ILE A 367 39.61 -1.99 -9.78
N SER A 368 40.78 -2.36 -9.23
CA SER A 368 41.43 -3.62 -9.54
C SER A 368 40.52 -4.81 -9.24
N LYS A 369 40.62 -5.89 -10.05
CA LYS A 369 39.83 -7.12 -9.80
C LYS A 369 40.10 -7.68 -8.39
N LYS A 370 41.32 -7.53 -7.87
CA LYS A 370 41.73 -7.97 -6.53
C LYS A 370 41.03 -7.16 -5.43
N GLU A 371 40.98 -5.84 -5.57
CA GLU A 371 40.24 -4.93 -4.69
C GLU A 371 38.73 -5.24 -4.69
N LYS A 372 38.13 -5.41 -5.87
CA LYS A 372 36.71 -5.78 -6.01
C LYS A 372 36.40 -7.10 -5.29
N LYS A 373 37.25 -8.12 -5.44
CA LYS A 373 37.13 -9.40 -4.70
C LYS A 373 37.31 -9.20 -3.18
N ARG A 374 38.23 -8.33 -2.74
CA ARG A 374 38.44 -8.01 -1.31
C ARG A 374 37.22 -7.33 -0.69
N ILE A 375 36.65 -6.33 -1.37
CA ILE A 375 35.42 -5.64 -0.96
C ILE A 375 34.26 -6.63 -0.91
N PHE A 376 34.11 -7.49 -1.92
CA PHE A 376 33.06 -8.50 -1.96
C PHE A 376 33.18 -9.54 -0.83
N LYS A 377 34.40 -10.04 -0.55
CA LYS A 377 34.66 -10.93 0.59
C LYS A 377 34.35 -10.26 1.92
N ARG A 378 34.74 -8.98 2.11
CA ARG A 378 34.37 -8.20 3.30
C ARG A 378 32.85 -8.08 3.45
N TYR A 379 32.15 -7.77 2.36
CA TYR A 379 30.69 -7.64 2.38
C TYR A 379 29.98 -8.95 2.73
N ILE A 380 30.41 -10.08 2.14
CA ILE A 380 29.88 -11.41 2.50
C ILE A 380 30.19 -11.76 3.95
N GLY A 381 31.42 -11.51 4.42
CA GLY A 381 31.81 -11.73 5.82
C GLY A 381 30.97 -10.92 6.80
N MET A 382 30.64 -9.67 6.45
CA MET A 382 29.76 -8.82 7.24
C MET A 382 28.30 -9.31 7.25
N LYS A 383 27.80 -9.86 6.13
CA LYS A 383 26.46 -10.47 6.08
C LYS A 383 26.38 -11.72 6.95
N LYS A 384 27.41 -12.59 6.93
CA LYS A 384 27.46 -13.80 7.78
C LYS A 384 27.51 -13.48 9.28
N ARG A 385 28.01 -12.32 9.68
CA ARG A 385 28.00 -11.86 11.09
C ARG A 385 26.70 -11.17 11.53
N LYS A 386 25.82 -10.81 10.59
CA LYS A 386 24.56 -10.09 10.85
C LYS A 386 23.31 -10.96 10.79
N ASN A 387 23.40 -12.13 10.15
CA ASN A 387 22.45 -13.22 10.36
C ASN A 387 22.87 -13.99 11.61
#